data_AF-A0AAN8H7Q9-F1
#
_entry.id   AF-A0AAN8H7Q9-F1
#
_cell.length_a   1.000
_cell.length_b   1.000
_cell.length_c   1.000
_cell.angle_alpha   90.00
_cell.angle_beta   90.00
_cell.angle_gamma   90.00
#
_symmetry.space_group_name_H-M   'P 1'
#
loop_
_entity.id
_entity.type
_entity.pdbx_description
1 polymer ?
#
loop_
_entity_poly.entity_id
_entity_poly.type
_entity_poly.pdbx_seq_one_letter_code
_entity_poly.pdbx_strand_id
1 'polypeptide(L)'
;MEPITQQQNKSPALTKSKSRKNINHFTDVHGLPCIENIVRSVEETPEPISTNIIGKIPEWINGSFLRNGPGKFEIGNHKFNHWFDGMALLHQFKITNGSVTYKSRFLSSDSYKANNEKNRIVVSEFGTLTMPDPCQNFFQRFLSRFELPKSTDNANVSFVTYKG
;
A
#
# COMPACT_ATOMS: atom_id res chain seq x y z
N MET A 1 42.67 -22.84 -48.10
CA MET A 1 42.28 -21.66 -47.32
C MET A 1 40.84 -21.35 -47.68
N GLU A 2 39.91 -21.97 -46.97
CA GLU A 2 38.47 -21.75 -47.12
C GLU A 2 38.04 -20.58 -46.22
N PRO A 3 37.17 -19.67 -46.67
CA PRO A 3 36.62 -18.63 -45.80
C PRO A 3 35.46 -19.19 -44.97
N ILE A 4 35.59 -19.06 -43.65
CA ILE A 4 34.60 -19.44 -42.63
C ILE A 4 33.47 -18.39 -42.64
N THR A 5 32.29 -18.78 -43.09
CA THR A 5 31.05 -18.01 -42.99
C THR A 5 30.60 -17.90 -41.53
N GLN A 6 30.61 -16.68 -40.97
CA GLN A 6 30.06 -16.42 -39.64
C GLN A 6 28.53 -16.44 -39.66
N GLN A 7 27.93 -17.41 -38.98
CA GLN A 7 26.49 -17.46 -38.71
C GLN A 7 26.12 -16.44 -37.63
N GLN A 8 25.26 -15.48 -38.00
CA GLN A 8 24.62 -14.56 -37.06
C GLN A 8 23.52 -15.30 -36.28
N ASN A 9 23.78 -15.63 -35.02
CA ASN A 9 22.76 -16.10 -34.08
C ASN A 9 21.82 -14.94 -33.70
N LYS A 10 20.64 -14.90 -34.33
CA LYS A 10 19.50 -14.08 -33.87
C LYS A 10 18.83 -14.79 -32.69
N SER A 11 18.96 -14.23 -31.50
CA SER A 11 18.19 -14.66 -30.32
C SER A 11 16.70 -14.31 -30.50
N PRO A 12 15.76 -15.22 -30.15
CA PRO A 12 14.34 -14.97 -30.34
C PRO A 12 13.79 -14.01 -29.29
N ALA A 13 13.07 -12.99 -29.75
CA ALA A 13 12.37 -12.04 -28.90
C ALA A 13 11.27 -12.74 -28.08
N LEU A 14 11.34 -12.64 -26.75
CA LEU A 14 10.35 -13.18 -25.83
C LEU A 14 9.08 -12.31 -25.86
N THR A 15 8.15 -12.60 -26.77
CA THR A 15 6.81 -12.00 -26.76
C THR A 15 6.03 -12.50 -25.54
N LYS A 16 5.97 -11.70 -24.47
CA LYS A 16 5.09 -11.94 -23.32
C LYS A 16 3.63 -11.73 -23.74
N SER A 17 2.92 -12.82 -24.01
CA SER A 17 1.46 -12.80 -24.16
C SER A 17 0.83 -12.50 -22.78
N LYS A 18 0.38 -11.27 -22.58
CA LYS A 18 -0.46 -10.94 -21.42
C LYS A 18 -1.84 -11.58 -21.66
N SER A 19 -2.11 -12.67 -20.95
CA SER A 19 -3.46 -13.22 -20.79
C SER A 19 -4.38 -12.12 -20.29
N ARG A 20 -5.30 -11.66 -21.15
CA ARG A 20 -6.36 -10.72 -20.76
C ARG A 20 -7.34 -11.50 -19.89
N LYS A 21 -7.28 -11.29 -18.58
CA LYS A 21 -8.37 -11.70 -17.69
C LYS A 21 -9.64 -11.00 -18.17
N ASN A 22 -10.70 -11.75 -18.45
CA ASN A 22 -12.02 -11.18 -18.75
C ASN A 22 -12.51 -10.48 -17.47
N ILE A 23 -12.38 -9.15 -17.45
CA ILE A 23 -12.96 -8.32 -16.40
C ILE A 23 -14.42 -8.10 -16.78
N ASN A 24 -15.33 -8.72 -16.04
CA ASN A 24 -16.75 -8.45 -16.20
C ASN A 24 -17.00 -7.01 -15.74
N HIS A 25 -17.24 -6.11 -16.69
CA HIS A 25 -17.66 -4.75 -16.38
C HIS A 25 -19.15 -4.77 -16.02
N PHE A 26 -19.50 -4.24 -14.85
CA PHE A 26 -20.90 -4.09 -14.40
C PHE A 26 -21.64 -2.95 -15.13
N THR A 27 -20.93 -2.19 -15.96
CA THR A 27 -21.44 -1.02 -16.68
C THR A 27 -20.87 -0.97 -18.09
N ASP A 28 -21.66 -0.51 -19.07
CA ASP A 28 -21.24 -0.33 -20.48
C ASP A 28 -20.33 0.90 -20.69
N VAL A 29 -19.83 1.49 -19.61
CA VAL A 29 -18.92 2.65 -19.68
C VAL A 29 -17.48 2.15 -19.85
N HIS A 30 -16.87 2.50 -20.98
CA HIS A 30 -15.51 2.10 -21.34
C HIS A 30 -14.54 3.30 -21.30
N GLY A 31 -13.25 3.03 -21.06
CA GLY A 31 -12.20 4.05 -21.10
C GLY A 31 -12.01 4.87 -19.83
N LEU A 32 -12.78 4.61 -18.76
CA LEU A 32 -12.53 5.23 -17.46
C LEU A 32 -11.28 4.63 -16.79
N PRO A 33 -10.48 5.44 -16.07
CA PRO A 33 -9.40 4.93 -15.25
C PRO A 33 -9.92 3.91 -14.22
N CYS A 34 -9.25 2.77 -14.12
CA CYS A 34 -9.60 1.77 -13.11
C CYS A 34 -9.16 2.25 -11.72
N ILE A 35 -10.12 2.44 -10.81
CA ILE A 35 -9.85 2.85 -9.42
C ILE A 35 -9.30 1.70 -8.55
N GLU A 36 -9.34 0.46 -9.02
CA GLU A 36 -8.87 -0.72 -8.28
C GLU A 36 -7.43 -0.54 -7.76
N ASN A 37 -6.56 0.09 -8.57
CA ASN A 37 -5.17 0.31 -8.19
C ASN A 37 -5.01 1.28 -7.01
N ILE A 38 -6.01 2.11 -6.70
CA ILE A 38 -6.01 3.05 -5.56
C ILE A 38 -6.31 2.31 -4.25
N VAL A 39 -7.06 1.20 -4.32
CA VAL A 39 -7.50 0.40 -3.16
C VAL A 39 -6.78 -0.95 -3.10
N ARG A 40 -5.60 -1.05 -3.72
CA ARG A 40 -4.76 -2.24 -3.68
C ARG A 40 -3.63 -2.05 -2.68
N SER A 41 -3.33 -3.10 -1.92
CA SER A 41 -2.17 -3.12 -1.03
C SER A 41 -0.87 -2.96 -1.80
N VAL A 42 0.04 -2.20 -1.20
CA VAL A 42 1.39 -1.99 -1.72
C VAL A 42 2.42 -2.33 -0.66
N GLU A 43 3.62 -2.68 -1.10
CA GLU A 43 4.76 -2.81 -0.21
C GLU A 43 5.35 -1.43 0.09
N GLU A 44 5.95 -1.30 1.27
CA GLU A 44 6.70 -0.08 1.60
C GLU A 44 8.02 -0.03 0.85
N THR A 45 8.52 1.18 0.61
CA THR A 45 9.82 1.43 -0.04
C THR A 45 10.66 2.26 0.91
N PRO A 46 11.29 1.64 1.94
CA PRO A 46 11.98 2.38 3.00
C PRO A 46 13.23 3.08 2.49
N GLU A 47 13.93 2.48 1.53
CA GLU A 47 15.09 3.06 0.88
C GLU A 47 14.68 4.08 -0.19
N PRO A 48 15.25 5.30 -0.21
CA PRO A 48 14.91 6.31 -1.20
C PRO A 48 15.23 5.85 -2.63
N ILE A 49 14.23 5.90 -3.51
CA ILE A 49 14.40 5.63 -4.93
C ILE A 49 14.40 6.95 -5.73
N SER A 50 15.25 7.01 -6.76
CA SER A 50 15.26 8.14 -7.70
C SER A 50 14.06 8.09 -8.62
N THR A 51 13.48 9.26 -8.93
CA THR A 51 12.33 9.38 -9.82
C THR A 51 12.73 9.94 -11.19
N ASN A 52 11.97 9.60 -12.23
CA ASN A 52 12.15 10.18 -13.56
C ASN A 52 11.38 11.50 -13.64
N ILE A 53 12.09 12.61 -13.90
CA ILE A 53 11.52 13.95 -13.92
C ILE A 53 11.27 14.36 -15.38
N ILE A 54 10.03 14.77 -15.68
CA ILE A 54 9.65 15.33 -16.98
C ILE A 54 9.39 16.83 -16.77
N GLY A 55 10.15 17.68 -17.45
CA GLY A 55 10.11 19.13 -17.27
C GLY A 55 11.21 19.66 -16.34
N LYS A 56 11.01 20.86 -15.77
CA LYS A 56 11.96 21.52 -14.84
C LYS A 56 11.28 21.80 -13.51
N ILE A 57 11.87 21.34 -12.41
CA ILE A 57 11.44 21.71 -11.05
C ILE A 57 11.94 23.13 -10.75
N PRO A 58 11.06 24.05 -10.29
CA PRO A 58 11.47 25.39 -9.90
C PRO A 58 12.52 25.37 -8.77
N GLU A 59 13.53 26.22 -8.89
CA GLU A 59 14.69 26.25 -7.98
C GLU A 59 14.33 26.64 -6.54
N TRP A 60 13.22 27.35 -6.35
CA TRP A 60 12.69 27.72 -5.03
C TRP A 60 11.97 26.56 -4.31
N ILE A 61 11.70 25.43 -4.99
CA ILE A 61 11.11 24.25 -4.36
C ILE A 61 12.23 23.38 -3.81
N ASN A 62 12.40 23.41 -2.49
CA ASN A 62 13.33 22.54 -1.77
C ASN A 62 12.69 22.11 -0.44
N GLY A 63 12.58 20.81 -0.21
CA GLY A 63 11.91 20.29 0.98
C GLY A 63 11.38 18.87 0.82
N SER A 64 10.51 18.48 1.74
CA SER A 64 9.85 17.17 1.74
C SER A 64 8.34 17.34 1.61
N PHE A 65 7.76 16.81 0.55
CA PHE A 65 6.33 16.68 0.41
C PHE A 65 5.89 15.34 0.99
N LEU A 66 5.13 15.41 2.08
CA LEU A 66 4.62 14.25 2.80
C LEU A 66 3.14 14.04 2.47
N ARG A 67 2.75 12.80 2.21
CA ARG A 67 1.34 12.38 2.11
C ARG A 67 1.10 11.19 3.01
N ASN A 68 -0.12 11.12 3.53
CA ASN A 68 -0.61 9.99 4.29
C ASN A 68 -1.81 9.38 3.56
N GLY A 69 -2.03 8.09 3.77
CA GLY A 69 -3.14 7.35 3.19
C GLY A 69 -3.12 5.88 3.57
N PRO A 70 -4.18 5.13 3.26
CA PRO A 70 -4.20 3.69 3.42
C PRO A 70 -3.32 3.02 2.36
N GLY A 71 -2.39 2.17 2.78
CA GLY A 71 -1.48 1.42 1.89
C GLY A 71 -1.59 -0.10 1.98
N LYS A 72 -2.35 -0.62 2.96
CA LYS A 72 -2.56 -2.06 3.15
C LYS A 72 -4.03 -2.35 3.49
N PHE A 73 -4.68 -3.09 2.61
CA PHE A 73 -6.11 -3.42 2.61
C PHE A 73 -6.40 -4.87 3.03
N GLU A 74 -5.35 -5.67 3.26
CA GLU A 74 -5.47 -7.04 3.76
C GLU A 74 -4.34 -7.41 4.71
N ILE A 75 -4.64 -8.28 5.67
CA ILE A 75 -3.69 -8.84 6.63
C ILE A 75 -4.01 -10.32 6.80
N GLY A 76 -3.05 -11.18 6.41
CA GLY A 76 -3.28 -12.61 6.27
C GLY A 76 -4.40 -12.89 5.28
N ASN A 77 -5.41 -13.66 5.72
CA ASN A 77 -6.59 -13.98 4.91
C ASN A 77 -7.76 -13.00 5.12
N HIS A 78 -7.58 -11.96 5.93
CA HIS A 78 -8.62 -11.00 6.26
C HIS A 78 -8.46 -9.73 5.45
N LYS A 79 -9.59 -9.17 4.99
CA LYS A 79 -9.64 -7.93 4.21
C LYS A 79 -10.40 -6.86 4.97
N PHE A 80 -9.99 -5.62 4.79
CA PHE A 80 -10.75 -4.47 5.25
C PHE A 80 -11.95 -4.22 4.34
N ASN A 81 -13.08 -3.83 4.92
CA ASN A 81 -14.35 -3.60 4.22
C ASN A 81 -14.52 -2.16 3.76
N HIS A 82 -13.81 -1.21 4.37
CA HIS A 82 -13.93 0.21 4.07
C HIS A 82 -12.58 0.82 3.69
N TRP A 83 -12.59 1.81 2.80
CA TRP A 83 -11.36 2.47 2.34
C TRP A 83 -10.55 3.08 3.50
N PHE A 84 -11.23 3.69 4.47
CA PHE A 84 -10.59 4.29 5.66
C PHE A 84 -10.00 3.28 6.66
N ASP A 85 -10.19 1.98 6.46
CA ASP A 85 -9.67 0.98 7.39
C ASP A 85 -8.26 0.49 7.02
N GLY A 86 -7.79 0.80 5.80
CA GLY A 86 -6.46 0.39 5.37
C GLY A 86 -5.37 0.98 6.26
N MET A 87 -4.30 0.22 6.51
CA MET A 87 -3.22 0.63 7.41
C MET A 87 -2.46 1.83 6.84
N ALA A 88 -2.17 2.81 7.70
CA ALA A 88 -1.50 4.04 7.35
C ALA A 88 -0.11 3.81 6.72
N LEU A 89 0.06 4.35 5.51
CA LEU A 89 1.31 4.38 4.77
C LEU A 89 1.68 5.85 4.53
N LEU A 90 2.86 6.24 5.03
CA LEU A 90 3.40 7.55 4.78
C LEU A 90 4.24 7.52 3.50
N HIS A 91 4.04 8.53 2.66
CA HIS A 91 4.78 8.76 1.43
C HIS A 91 5.58 10.04 1.56
N GLN A 92 6.85 10.01 1.15
CA GLN A 92 7.71 11.18 1.09
C GLN A 92 8.26 11.36 -0.32
N PHE A 93 8.11 12.56 -0.86
CA PHE A 93 8.85 13.05 -2.01
C PHE A 93 9.83 14.11 -1.53
N LYS A 94 11.12 13.78 -1.51
CA LYS A 94 12.17 14.72 -1.12
C LYS A 94 12.70 15.41 -2.37
N ILE A 95 12.58 16.72 -2.41
CA ILE A 95 12.99 17.57 -3.53
C ILE A 95 14.21 18.37 -3.10
N THR A 96 15.31 18.24 -3.83
CA THR A 96 16.56 18.97 -3.56
C THR A 96 17.28 19.25 -4.86
N ASN A 97 17.60 20.51 -5.14
CA ASN A 97 18.37 20.93 -6.32
C ASN A 97 17.85 20.34 -7.64
N GLY A 98 16.53 20.35 -7.83
CA GLY A 98 15.89 19.81 -9.03
C GLY A 98 15.85 18.29 -9.14
N SER A 99 16.36 17.55 -8.14
CA SER A 99 16.24 16.10 -8.03
C SER A 99 15.11 15.71 -7.06
N VAL A 100 14.45 14.58 -7.33
CA VAL A 100 13.36 14.06 -6.49
C VAL A 100 13.58 12.60 -6.16
N THR A 101 13.56 12.27 -4.87
CA THR A 101 13.52 10.89 -4.39
C THR A 101 12.18 10.58 -3.74
N TYR A 102 11.75 9.33 -3.88
CA TYR A 102 10.54 8.79 -3.25
C TYR A 102 10.91 7.75 -2.21
N LYS A 103 10.19 7.73 -1.09
CA LYS A 103 10.19 6.62 -0.15
C LYS A 103 8.82 6.50 0.51
N SER A 104 8.50 5.32 1.00
CA SER A 104 7.30 5.07 1.80
C SER A 104 7.57 4.15 2.96
N ARG A 105 6.80 4.30 4.04
CA ARG A 105 6.90 3.46 5.23
C ARG A 105 5.55 3.37 5.94
N PHE A 106 5.19 2.17 6.37
CA PHE A 106 4.00 1.99 7.19
C PHE A 106 4.17 2.68 8.54
N LEU A 107 3.12 3.34 9.00
CA LEU A 107 3.09 3.86 10.36
C LEU A 107 3.16 2.67 11.32
N SER A 108 4.16 2.68 12.20
CA SER A 108 4.33 1.63 13.20
C SER A 108 3.38 1.82 14.39
N SER A 109 2.09 1.94 14.10
CA SER A 109 1.01 2.03 15.09
C SER A 109 0.82 0.72 15.83
N ASP A 110 0.22 0.76 17.01
CA ASP A 110 -0.08 -0.42 17.80
C ASP A 110 -1.09 -1.33 17.07
N SER A 111 -2.06 -0.73 16.36
CA SER A 111 -3.01 -1.47 15.51
C SER A 111 -2.29 -2.18 14.37
N TYR A 112 -1.33 -1.53 13.69
CA TYR A 112 -0.56 -2.16 12.62
C TYR A 112 0.30 -3.31 13.14
N LYS A 113 1.03 -3.11 14.24
CA LYS A 113 1.86 -4.15 14.87
C LYS A 113 1.01 -5.34 15.33
N ALA A 114 -0.07 -5.08 16.06
CA ALA A 114 -0.92 -6.13 16.59
C ALA A 114 -1.59 -6.95 15.47
N ASN A 115 -2.01 -6.30 14.39
CA ASN A 115 -2.58 -6.99 13.25
C ASN A 115 -1.51 -7.84 12.52
N ASN A 116 -0.30 -7.29 12.33
CA ASN A 116 0.79 -7.97 11.64
C ASN A 116 1.34 -9.16 12.45
N GLU A 117 1.50 -9.02 13.77
CA GLU A 117 1.96 -10.07 14.68
C GLU A 117 1.02 -11.28 14.70
N LYS A 118 -0.30 -11.04 14.73
CA LYS A 118 -1.30 -12.12 14.74
C LYS A 118 -1.73 -12.57 13.34
N ASN A 119 -1.15 -11.98 12.29
CA ASN A 119 -1.48 -12.21 10.88
C ASN A 119 -3.00 -12.19 10.59
N ARG A 120 -3.73 -11.30 11.28
CA ARG A 120 -5.18 -11.11 11.15
C ARG A 120 -5.57 -9.72 11.64
N ILE A 121 -6.74 -9.24 11.26
CA ILE A 121 -7.28 -7.98 11.79
C ILE A 121 -7.78 -8.24 13.22
N VAL A 122 -7.14 -7.62 14.22
CA VAL A 122 -7.41 -7.80 15.65
C VAL A 122 -7.94 -6.53 16.31
N VAL A 123 -7.69 -5.38 15.69
CA VAL A 123 -8.25 -4.07 16.09
C VAL A 123 -9.38 -3.71 15.14
N SER A 124 -10.52 -3.28 15.70
CA SER A 124 -11.64 -2.79 14.91
C SER A 124 -11.34 -1.40 14.36
N GLU A 125 -11.56 -1.23 13.07
CA GLU A 125 -11.40 0.04 12.35
C GLU A 125 -12.78 0.66 12.09
N PHE A 126 -12.85 1.72 11.28
CA PHE A 126 -14.08 2.48 11.02
C PHE A 126 -15.22 1.62 10.45
N GLY A 127 -14.96 0.82 9.41
CA GLY A 127 -15.96 -0.02 8.73
C GLY A 127 -15.71 -1.52 8.85
N THR A 128 -14.68 -1.93 9.59
CA THR A 128 -14.28 -3.33 9.76
C THR A 128 -14.28 -3.68 11.23
N LEU A 129 -15.37 -4.31 11.67
CA LEU A 129 -15.48 -4.83 13.03
C LEU A 129 -14.75 -6.17 13.13
N THR A 130 -13.90 -6.29 14.15
CA THR A 130 -13.20 -7.54 14.45
C THR A 130 -14.03 -8.39 15.38
N MET A 131 -14.22 -9.65 15.01
CA MET A 131 -14.79 -10.63 15.93
C MET A 131 -13.74 -11.03 16.98
N PRO A 132 -14.14 -11.30 18.24
CA PRO A 132 -13.26 -11.85 19.25
C PRO A 132 -12.63 -13.15 18.75
N ASP A 133 -11.42 -13.44 19.22
CA ASP A 133 -10.63 -14.59 18.77
C ASP A 133 -11.48 -15.88 18.82
N PRO A 134 -11.61 -16.64 17.71
CA PRO A 134 -12.37 -17.89 17.69
C PRO A 134 -11.85 -18.92 18.72
N CYS A 135 -10.60 -18.78 19.16
CA CYS A 135 -10.00 -19.62 20.20
C CYS A 135 -10.34 -19.17 21.63
N GLN A 136 -11.10 -18.10 21.83
CA GLN A 136 -11.54 -17.70 23.17
C GLN A 136 -12.63 -18.64 23.70
N ASN A 137 -12.42 -19.18 24.90
CA ASN A 137 -13.41 -20.00 25.59
C ASN A 137 -14.69 -19.19 25.88
N PHE A 138 -15.82 -19.89 26.10
CA PHE A 138 -17.15 -19.27 26.30
C PHE A 138 -17.14 -18.17 27.38
N PHE A 139 -16.41 -18.38 28.48
CA PHE A 139 -16.25 -17.40 29.56
C PHE A 139 -15.44 -16.17 29.14
N GLN A 140 -14.35 -16.34 28.38
CA GLN A 140 -13.59 -15.21 27.87
C GLN A 140 -14.42 -14.39 26.87
N ARG A 141 -15.22 -15.05 26.03
CA ARG A 141 -16.17 -14.38 25.13
C ARG A 141 -17.29 -13.62 25.88
N PHE A 142 -17.63 -14.04 27.09
CA PHE A 142 -18.55 -13.31 27.95
C PHE A 142 -17.85 -12.11 28.60
N LEU A 143 -16.67 -12.31 29.19
CA LEU A 143 -15.86 -11.26 29.82
C LEU A 143 -15.43 -10.18 28.83
N SER A 144 -15.15 -10.54 27.57
CA SER A 144 -14.79 -9.58 26.52
C SER A 144 -15.90 -8.58 26.18
N ARG A 145 -17.16 -8.83 26.59
CA ARG A 145 -18.25 -7.83 26.47
C ARG A 145 -18.12 -6.69 27.48
N PHE A 146 -17.39 -6.91 28.57
CA PHE A 146 -17.16 -5.92 29.62
C PHE A 146 -15.81 -5.21 29.47
N GLU A 147 -14.94 -5.72 28.59
CA GLU A 147 -13.73 -5.01 28.17
C GLU A 147 -14.08 -3.98 27.09
N LEU A 148 -13.76 -2.72 27.36
CA LEU A 148 -13.88 -1.66 26.36
C LEU A 148 -12.92 -1.98 25.18
N PRO A 149 -13.43 -2.09 23.95
CA PRO A 149 -12.56 -2.31 22.80
C PRO A 149 -11.57 -1.16 22.69
N LYS A 150 -10.28 -1.49 22.54
CA LYS A 150 -9.25 -0.48 22.31
C LYS A 150 -9.57 0.28 21.04
N SER A 151 -9.54 1.61 21.14
CA SER A 151 -9.70 2.48 19.97
C SER A 151 -8.50 2.28 19.02
N THR A 152 -8.75 2.39 17.73
CA THR A 152 -7.71 2.33 16.70
C THR A 152 -6.79 3.54 16.78
N ASP A 153 -5.49 3.31 16.59
CA ASP A 153 -4.47 4.32 16.41
C ASP A 153 -3.96 4.37 14.95
N ASN A 154 -4.74 3.83 14.02
CA ASN A 154 -4.49 3.90 12.58
C ASN A 154 -4.66 5.33 12.04
N ALA A 155 -3.63 6.16 12.21
CA ALA A 155 -3.61 7.52 11.71
C ALA A 155 -3.30 7.57 10.20
N ASN A 156 -4.25 7.16 9.35
CA ASN A 156 -4.09 7.11 7.87
C ASN A 156 -4.64 8.34 7.13
N VAL A 157 -5.21 9.32 7.84
CA VAL A 157 -5.90 10.46 7.24
C VAL A 157 -4.95 11.64 6.98
N SER A 158 -4.29 12.13 8.03
CA SER A 158 -3.49 13.36 7.96
C SER A 158 -2.41 13.38 9.04
N PHE A 159 -1.50 14.34 8.93
CA PHE A 159 -0.50 14.67 9.95
C PHE A 159 -0.42 16.20 10.07
N VAL A 160 0.01 16.67 11.24
CA VAL A 160 0.25 18.08 11.50
C VAL A 160 1.49 18.22 12.36
N THR A 161 2.27 19.27 12.14
CA THR A 161 3.37 19.62 13.02
C THR A 161 2.80 20.20 14.30
N TYR A 162 3.11 19.59 15.44
CA TYR A 162 2.68 20.08 16.75
C TYR A 162 3.89 20.24 17.65
N LYS A 163 4.10 21.47 18.15
CA LYS A 163 5.21 21.85 19.04
C LYS A 163 6.64 21.75 18.44
N GLY A 164 6.75 21.74 17.11
CA GLY A 164 8.03 21.82 16.40
C GLY A 164 8.80 20.51 16.44
#